data_AF-A0A8T7BDS0-F1
#
_entry.id   AF-A0A8T7BDS0-F1
#
_cell.length_a   1.000
_cell.length_b   1.000
_cell.length_c   1.000
_cell.angle_alpha   90.00
_cell.angle_beta   90.00
_cell.angle_gamma   90.00
#
_symmetry.space_group_name_H-M   'P 1'
#
loop_
_entity.id
_entity.type
_entity.pdbx_description
1 polymer ?
#
loop_
_entity_poly.entity_id
_entity_poly.type
_entity_poly.pdbx_seq_one_letter_code
_entity_poly.pdbx_strand_id
1 'polypeptide(L)'
;MSNSTDNTNATTDLSQQLAELEWDIQPQRDLWPDIHSQIRFADKRKQDAARKLPMWLPAAMAASLVLAAGSILFSSKTYEQSQQVQQYQAELVRYQQAQLQLIETQHQTVRLQLSAFLNAEEQYLNPQLVAEARSLMQNIDLAAAELKHAMLSQPDNSKYTSMLVRAYQQEANLLTQISANTDESI
;
A
#
# COMPACT_ATOMS: atom_id res chain seq x y z
N MET A 1 -26.18 -44.81 13.99
CA MET A 1 -26.55 -44.58 15.41
C MET A 1 -25.92 -45.70 16.22
N SER A 2 -25.33 -45.35 17.37
CA SER A 2 -24.69 -46.20 18.41
C SER A 2 -23.18 -45.97 18.57
N ASN A 3 -22.81 -45.05 19.47
CA ASN A 3 -21.74 -45.23 20.46
C ASN A 3 -21.68 -43.99 21.38
N SER A 4 -22.34 -44.04 22.54
CA SER A 4 -22.16 -43.03 23.61
C SER A 4 -22.23 -43.61 25.02
N THR A 5 -22.09 -44.93 25.20
CA THR A 5 -22.23 -45.59 26.50
C THR A 5 -20.91 -45.96 27.19
N ASP A 6 -19.76 -45.66 26.60
CA ASP A 6 -18.46 -46.11 27.14
C ASP A 6 -17.83 -45.11 28.14
N ASN A 7 -18.12 -43.80 27.99
CA ASN A 7 -17.45 -42.75 28.76
C ASN A 7 -18.00 -42.59 30.19
N THR A 8 -19.21 -43.06 30.47
CA THR A 8 -19.86 -42.91 31.78
C THR A 8 -19.31 -43.90 32.81
N ASN A 9 -18.92 -45.10 32.39
CA ASN A 9 -18.49 -46.16 33.31
C ASN A 9 -17.12 -45.86 33.93
N ALA A 10 -16.20 -45.28 33.14
CA ALA A 10 -14.86 -44.90 33.63
C ALA A 10 -14.90 -43.75 34.66
N THR A 11 -15.82 -42.80 34.50
CA THR A 11 -15.98 -41.69 35.45
C THR A 11 -16.57 -42.13 36.78
N THR A 12 -17.42 -43.16 36.78
CA THR A 12 -18.03 -43.70 38.01
C THR A 12 -17.01 -44.45 38.85
N ASP A 13 -16.14 -45.25 38.25
CA ASP A 13 -15.09 -46.01 38.95
C ASP A 13 -14.09 -45.08 39.68
N LEU A 14 -13.66 -43.99 39.01
CA LEU A 14 -12.75 -43.01 39.63
C LEU A 14 -13.39 -42.26 40.81
N SER A 15 -14.70 -41.97 40.72
CA SER A 15 -15.43 -41.29 41.79
C SER A 15 -15.59 -42.16 43.04
N GLN A 16 -15.66 -43.48 42.85
CA GLN A 16 -15.79 -44.44 43.95
C GLN A 16 -14.46 -44.62 44.69
N GLN A 17 -13.33 -44.64 43.96
CA GLN A 17 -11.99 -44.69 44.55
C GLN A 17 -11.63 -43.40 45.32
N LEU A 18 -12.13 -42.23 44.89
CA LEU A 18 -11.95 -40.97 45.63
C LEU A 18 -12.74 -40.93 46.94
N ALA A 19 -13.88 -41.64 47.01
CA ALA A 19 -14.71 -41.70 48.20
C ALA A 19 -14.13 -42.61 49.30
N GLU A 20 -13.27 -43.56 48.93
CA GLU A 20 -12.57 -44.45 49.88
C GLU A 20 -11.27 -43.85 50.43
N LEU A 21 -10.84 -42.70 49.91
CA LEU A 21 -9.64 -42.04 50.41
C LEU A 21 -9.95 -41.39 51.78
N GLU A 22 -9.20 -41.73 52.81
CA GLU A 22 -9.40 -41.18 54.16
C GLU A 22 -8.87 -39.74 54.20
N TRP A 23 -9.76 -38.78 53.91
CA TRP A 23 -9.47 -37.34 53.85
C TRP A 23 -9.47 -36.69 55.24
N ASP A 24 -8.62 -37.12 56.17
CA ASP A 24 -8.29 -36.25 57.30
C ASP A 24 -6.99 -36.68 58.00
N ILE A 25 -5.85 -36.17 57.51
CA ILE A 25 -4.61 -36.18 58.29
C ILE A 25 -4.41 -34.76 58.80
N GLN A 26 -4.88 -34.49 60.03
CA GLN A 26 -4.58 -33.23 60.69
C GLN A 26 -3.09 -33.18 61.07
N PRO A 27 -2.35 -32.15 60.63
CA PRO A 27 -0.95 -31.99 61.02
C PRO A 27 -0.86 -31.65 62.52
N GLN A 28 -0.01 -32.37 63.27
CA GLN A 28 0.13 -32.20 64.72
C GLN A 28 0.71 -30.85 65.15
N ARG A 29 1.24 -30.03 64.22
CA ARG A 29 1.90 -28.76 64.52
C ARG A 29 1.49 -27.67 63.55
N ASP A 30 1.27 -26.46 64.08
CA ASP A 30 1.07 -25.26 63.28
C ASP A 30 2.35 -24.95 62.48
N LEU A 31 2.23 -24.97 61.15
CA LEU A 31 3.33 -24.69 60.22
C LEU A 31 3.36 -23.21 59.79
N TRP A 32 2.47 -22.37 60.33
CA TRP A 32 2.22 -20.99 59.86
C TRP A 32 2.33 -19.89 60.95
N PRO A 33 3.19 -19.99 61.98
CA PRO A 33 3.25 -18.98 63.04
C PRO A 33 3.71 -17.61 62.52
N ASP A 34 4.65 -17.59 61.57
CA ASP A 34 5.19 -16.36 60.99
C ASP A 34 4.14 -15.61 60.16
N ILE A 35 3.24 -16.33 59.48
CA ILE A 35 2.20 -15.73 58.65
C ILE A 35 1.13 -15.07 59.54
N HIS A 36 0.76 -15.73 60.64
CA HIS A 36 -0.11 -15.12 61.66
C HIS A 36 0.49 -13.83 62.24
N SER A 37 1.81 -13.79 62.44
CA SER A 37 2.47 -12.58 62.96
C SER A 37 2.38 -11.41 61.95
N GLN A 38 2.55 -11.68 60.65
CA GLN A 38 2.55 -10.65 59.62
C GLN A 38 1.15 -10.10 59.31
N ILE A 39 0.12 -10.92 59.40
CA ILE A 39 -1.27 -10.50 59.14
C ILE A 39 -1.72 -9.43 60.15
N ARG A 40 -1.36 -9.57 61.43
CA ARG A 40 -1.71 -8.58 62.47
C ARG A 40 -1.17 -7.17 62.21
N PHE A 41 -0.10 -7.03 61.42
CA PHE A 41 0.51 -5.74 61.09
C PHE A 41 0.11 -5.21 59.71
N ALA A 42 -0.54 -6.02 58.86
CA ALA A 42 -0.97 -5.60 57.52
C ALA A 42 -2.15 -4.63 57.55
N ASP A 43 -3.08 -4.80 58.50
CA ASP A 43 -4.30 -3.97 58.59
C ASP A 43 -4.01 -2.54 59.06
N LYS A 44 -2.98 -2.34 59.89
CA LYS A 44 -2.62 -1.01 60.40
C LYS A 44 -2.08 -0.06 59.32
N ARG A 45 -1.44 -0.57 58.25
CA ARG A 45 -0.91 0.29 57.18
C ARG A 45 -1.96 0.83 56.22
N LYS A 46 -3.15 0.22 56.15
CA LYS A 46 -4.22 0.63 55.23
C LYS A 46 -5.15 1.69 55.80
N GLN A 47 -5.25 1.82 57.13
CA GLN A 47 -6.16 2.77 57.78
C GLN A 47 -5.62 4.21 57.83
N ASP A 48 -4.30 4.40 57.84
CA ASP A 48 -3.68 5.74 57.81
C ASP A 48 -3.53 6.31 56.38
N ALA A 49 -3.74 5.48 55.36
CA ALA A 49 -3.75 5.89 53.96
C ALA A 49 -5.15 6.36 53.54
N ALA A 50 -5.73 7.31 54.29
CA ALA A 50 -6.82 8.12 53.76
C ALA A 50 -6.29 8.82 52.50
N ARG A 51 -6.70 8.30 51.34
CA ARG A 51 -6.24 8.63 49.98
C ARG A 51 -6.10 10.14 49.76
N LYS A 52 -4.92 10.69 50.01
CA LYS A 52 -4.52 12.00 49.49
C LYS A 52 -4.00 11.75 48.09
N LEU A 53 -4.82 12.08 47.08
CA LEU A 53 -4.34 12.14 45.71
C LEU A 53 -3.11 13.07 45.70
N PRO A 54 -2.02 12.68 45.00
CA PRO A 54 -0.85 13.52 44.93
C PRO A 54 -1.22 14.89 44.33
N MET A 55 -0.70 15.96 44.90
CA MET A 55 -1.05 17.34 44.54
C MET A 55 -0.78 17.68 43.06
N TRP A 56 0.05 16.89 42.37
CA TRP A 56 0.38 17.02 40.95
C TRP A 56 -0.60 16.31 40.00
N LEU A 57 -1.48 15.43 40.51
CA LEU A 57 -2.44 14.69 39.70
C LEU A 57 -3.42 15.60 38.91
N PRO A 58 -4.02 16.66 39.49
CA PRO A 58 -4.85 17.60 38.72
C PRO A 58 -4.03 18.37 37.67
N ALA A 59 -2.75 18.67 37.95
CA ALA A 59 -1.87 19.33 36.99
C ALA A 59 -1.52 18.41 35.80
N ALA A 60 -1.28 17.12 36.04
CA ALA A 60 -1.05 16.14 34.99
C ALA A 60 -2.30 15.93 34.12
N MET A 61 -3.50 15.89 34.72
CA MET A 61 -4.75 15.82 33.96
C MET A 61 -4.95 17.06 33.08
N ALA A 62 -4.75 18.27 33.64
CA ALA A 62 -4.83 19.51 32.88
C ALA A 62 -3.82 19.55 31.72
N ALA A 63 -2.57 19.14 31.96
CA ALA A 63 -1.55 19.05 30.92
C ALA A 63 -1.94 18.06 29.81
N SER A 64 -2.49 16.90 30.17
CA SER A 64 -2.95 15.90 29.19
C SER A 64 -4.09 16.42 28.32
N LEU A 65 -5.04 17.17 28.89
CA LEU A 65 -6.12 17.83 28.15
C LEU A 65 -5.60 18.91 27.20
N VAL A 66 -4.64 19.72 27.63
CA VAL A 66 -4.01 20.74 26.77
C VAL A 66 -3.25 20.09 25.62
N LEU A 67 -2.50 19.00 25.87
CA LEU A 67 -1.80 18.26 24.83
C LEU A 67 -2.77 17.60 23.85
N ALA A 68 -3.87 16.99 24.34
CA ALA A 68 -4.89 16.38 23.49
C ALA A 68 -5.60 17.44 22.62
N ALA A 69 -6.01 18.56 23.20
CA ALA A 69 -6.63 19.66 22.46
C ALA A 69 -5.67 20.29 21.46
N GLY A 70 -4.40 20.50 21.85
CA GLY A 70 -3.34 20.99 20.97
C GLY A 70 -3.06 20.04 19.81
N SER A 71 -3.05 18.73 20.05
CA SER A 71 -2.86 17.71 19.01
C SER A 71 -4.00 17.72 17.99
N ILE A 72 -5.25 17.92 18.42
CA ILE A 72 -6.41 17.98 17.50
C ILE A 72 -6.31 19.22 16.60
N LEU A 73 -6.03 20.39 17.18
CA LEU A 73 -5.91 21.65 16.43
C LEU A 73 -4.70 21.67 15.49
N PHE A 74 -3.58 21.08 15.91
CA PHE A 74 -2.42 20.93 15.06
C PHE A 74 -2.71 19.93 13.92
N SER A 75 -3.35 18.80 14.23
CA SER A 75 -3.72 17.79 13.24
C SER A 75 -4.69 18.33 12.18
N SER A 76 -5.67 19.17 12.56
CA SER A 76 -6.61 19.74 11.58
C SER A 76 -5.91 20.69 10.60
N LYS A 77 -5.01 21.54 11.09
CA LYS A 77 -4.22 22.45 10.23
C LYS A 77 -3.29 21.69 9.30
N THR A 78 -2.67 20.60 9.79
CA THR A 78 -1.78 19.77 8.98
C THR A 78 -2.56 18.96 7.94
N TYR A 79 -3.79 18.55 8.26
CA TYR A 79 -4.68 17.82 7.34
C TYR A 79 -5.11 18.69 6.15
N GLU A 80 -5.51 19.94 6.39
CA GLU A 80 -5.86 20.89 5.32
C GLU A 80 -4.67 21.16 4.38
N GLN A 81 -3.47 21.38 4.95
CA GLN A 81 -2.26 21.57 4.16
C GLN A 81 -1.91 20.32 3.33
N SER A 82 -2.11 19.12 3.90
CA SER A 82 -1.90 17.87 3.16
C SER A 82 -2.89 17.68 2.01
N GLN A 83 -4.15 18.11 2.17
CA GLN A 83 -5.14 18.06 1.10
C GLN A 83 -4.79 19.02 -0.04
N GLN A 84 -4.34 20.24 0.26
CA GLN A 84 -3.94 21.20 -0.77
C GLN A 84 -2.77 20.68 -1.61
N VAL A 85 -1.77 20.08 -0.97
CA VAL A 85 -0.62 19.46 -1.68
C VAL A 85 -1.07 18.28 -2.54
N GLN A 86 -2.00 17.46 -2.08
CA GLN A 86 -2.57 16.36 -2.89
C GLN A 86 -3.37 16.88 -4.09
N GLN A 87 -4.18 17.94 -3.90
CA GLN A 87 -4.95 18.55 -4.98
C GLN A 87 -4.05 19.13 -6.07
N TYR A 88 -2.99 19.83 -5.68
CA TYR A 88 -2.00 20.38 -6.61
C TYR A 88 -1.30 19.27 -7.42
N GLN A 89 -0.88 18.19 -6.76
CA GLN A 89 -0.29 17.05 -7.45
C GLN A 89 -1.28 16.37 -8.40
N ALA A 90 -2.53 16.19 -7.99
CA ALA A 90 -3.57 15.61 -8.84
C ALA A 90 -3.87 16.48 -10.08
N GLU A 91 -3.87 17.80 -9.93
CA GLU A 91 -4.05 18.72 -11.06
C GLU A 91 -2.88 18.65 -12.05
N LEU A 92 -1.64 18.61 -11.55
CA LEU A 92 -0.45 18.49 -12.38
C LEU A 92 -0.43 17.17 -13.17
N VAL A 93 -0.79 16.05 -12.54
CA VAL A 93 -0.94 14.75 -13.22
C VAL A 93 -2.04 14.80 -14.28
N ARG A 94 -3.20 15.41 -13.98
CA ARG A 94 -4.30 15.57 -14.95
C ARG A 94 -3.90 16.40 -16.17
N TYR A 95 -3.21 17.51 -15.93
CA TYR A 95 -2.71 18.37 -17.00
C TYR A 95 -1.76 17.61 -17.93
N GLN A 96 -0.83 16.85 -17.36
CA GLN A 96 0.11 16.07 -18.16
C GLN A 96 -0.56 14.91 -18.88
N GLN A 97 -1.55 14.26 -18.28
CA GLN A 97 -2.34 13.23 -18.93
C GLN A 97 -3.11 13.79 -20.14
N ALA A 98 -3.65 15.01 -20.03
CA ALA A 98 -4.28 15.69 -21.16
C ALA A 98 -3.28 16.02 -22.29
N GLN A 99 -2.07 16.47 -21.95
CA GLN A 99 -1.01 16.66 -22.95
C GLN A 99 -0.63 15.35 -23.65
N LEU A 100 -0.47 14.27 -22.89
CA LEU A 100 -0.18 12.94 -23.44
C LEU A 100 -1.25 12.48 -24.41
N GLN A 101 -2.53 12.64 -24.05
CA GLN A 101 -3.65 12.29 -24.92
C GLN A 101 -3.64 13.10 -26.22
N LEU A 102 -3.32 14.39 -26.16
CA LEU A 102 -3.23 15.23 -27.36
C LEU A 102 -2.12 14.74 -28.30
N ILE A 103 -0.92 14.50 -27.77
CA ILE A 103 0.22 14.01 -28.55
C ILE A 103 -0.11 12.64 -29.17
N GLU A 104 -0.75 11.75 -28.41
CA GLU A 104 -1.15 10.43 -28.89
C GLU A 104 -2.17 10.50 -30.03
N THR A 105 -3.16 11.38 -29.89
CA THR A 105 -4.21 11.54 -30.91
C THR A 105 -3.61 12.04 -32.23
N GLN A 106 -2.64 12.95 -32.17
CA GLN A 106 -1.91 13.41 -33.36
C GLN A 106 -1.09 12.28 -33.99
N HIS A 107 -0.41 11.47 -33.17
CA HIS A 107 0.42 10.36 -33.63
C HIS A 107 -0.39 9.22 -34.28
N GLN A 108 -1.57 8.90 -33.75
CA GLN A 108 -2.43 7.83 -34.29
C GLN A 108 -2.74 7.99 -35.78
N THR A 109 -2.85 9.23 -36.27
CA THR A 109 -3.11 9.48 -37.69
C THR A 109 -1.92 9.07 -38.56
N VAL A 110 -0.70 9.44 -38.16
CA VAL A 110 0.54 9.05 -38.86
C VAL A 110 0.72 7.54 -38.82
N ARG A 111 0.40 6.93 -37.67
CA ARG A 111 0.47 5.48 -37.46
C ARG A 111 -0.43 4.70 -38.43
N LEU A 112 -1.68 5.14 -38.56
CA LEU A 112 -2.64 4.52 -39.46
C LEU A 112 -2.22 4.68 -40.93
N GLN A 113 -1.68 5.85 -41.29
CA GLN A 113 -1.16 6.08 -42.65
C GLN A 113 0.04 5.19 -42.97
N LEU A 114 1.01 5.10 -42.06
CA LEU A 114 2.22 4.29 -42.26
C LEU A 114 1.89 2.80 -42.38
N SER A 115 1.03 2.29 -41.49
CA SER A 115 0.60 0.88 -41.55
C SER A 115 -0.23 0.58 -42.81
N ALA A 116 -1.12 1.49 -43.23
CA ALA A 116 -1.85 1.34 -44.48
C ALA A 116 -0.91 1.33 -45.69
N PHE A 117 0.08 2.23 -45.73
CA PHE A 117 1.07 2.32 -46.79
C PHE A 117 1.91 1.04 -46.90
N LEU A 118 2.49 0.58 -45.78
CA LEU A 118 3.31 -0.64 -45.75
C LEU A 118 2.54 -1.90 -46.16
N ASN A 119 1.23 -1.96 -45.87
CA ASN A 119 0.38 -3.08 -46.27
C ASN A 119 -0.06 -2.97 -47.75
N ALA A 120 -0.29 -1.76 -48.26
CA ALA A 120 -0.71 -1.54 -49.64
C ALA A 120 0.42 -1.81 -50.64
N GLU A 121 1.65 -1.45 -50.27
CA GLU A 121 2.84 -1.61 -51.13
C GLU A 121 3.66 -2.86 -50.81
N GLU A 122 3.16 -3.78 -49.97
CA GLU A 122 3.89 -4.99 -49.56
C GLU A 122 4.37 -5.86 -50.73
N GLN A 123 3.64 -5.82 -51.86
CA GLN A 123 3.99 -6.55 -53.09
C GLN A 123 5.05 -5.86 -53.96
N TYR A 124 5.26 -4.56 -53.77
CA TYR A 124 6.16 -3.72 -54.58
C TYR A 124 7.42 -3.30 -53.80
N LEU A 125 7.34 -3.30 -52.47
CA LEU A 125 8.45 -2.99 -51.57
C LEU A 125 9.35 -4.21 -51.32
N ASN A 126 10.63 -3.94 -51.05
CA ASN A 126 11.55 -4.98 -50.61
C ASN A 126 11.09 -5.54 -49.24
N PRO A 127 10.87 -6.87 -49.11
CA PRO A 127 10.39 -7.46 -47.86
C PRO A 127 11.33 -7.24 -46.67
N GLN A 128 12.63 -7.08 -46.92
CA GLN A 128 13.60 -6.74 -45.88
C GLN A 128 13.38 -5.33 -45.33
N LEU A 129 13.08 -4.37 -46.20
CA LEU A 129 12.81 -2.97 -45.81
C LEU A 129 11.51 -2.87 -45.02
N VAL A 130 10.47 -3.60 -45.43
CA VAL A 130 9.20 -3.69 -44.71
C VAL A 130 9.39 -4.30 -43.32
N ALA A 131 10.20 -5.37 -43.21
CA ALA A 131 10.50 -5.99 -41.92
C ALA A 131 11.29 -5.03 -40.99
N GLU A 132 12.27 -4.30 -41.53
CA GLU A 132 13.04 -3.31 -40.78
C GLU A 132 12.17 -2.15 -40.29
N ALA A 133 11.31 -1.60 -41.16
CA ALA A 133 10.36 -0.55 -40.80
C ALA A 133 9.40 -1.01 -39.68
N ARG A 134 8.84 -2.23 -39.79
CA ARG A 134 7.98 -2.82 -38.75
C ARG A 134 8.73 -3.01 -37.43
N SER A 135 9.98 -3.48 -37.47
CA SER A 135 10.82 -3.62 -36.28
C SER A 135 11.11 -2.26 -35.61
N LEU A 136 11.38 -1.23 -36.41
CA LEU A 136 11.66 0.10 -35.89
C LEU A 136 10.42 0.72 -35.24
N MET A 137 9.24 0.56 -35.86
CA MET A 137 7.97 0.99 -35.26
C MET A 137 7.71 0.31 -33.91
N GLN A 138 7.98 -1.01 -33.79
CA GLN A 138 7.84 -1.72 -32.52
C GLN A 138 8.81 -1.19 -31.46
N ASN A 139 10.06 -0.88 -31.82
CA ASN A 139 11.02 -0.31 -30.90
C ASN A 139 10.59 1.09 -30.41
N ILE A 140 10.03 1.90 -31.31
CA ILE A 140 9.48 3.22 -30.96
C ILE A 140 8.29 3.08 -30.00
N ASP A 141 7.41 2.08 -30.20
CA ASP A 141 6.29 1.83 -29.28
C ASP A 141 6.75 1.46 -27.87
N LEU A 142 7.76 0.58 -27.78
CA LEU A 142 8.31 0.17 -26.50
C LEU A 142 8.92 1.37 -25.76
N ALA A 143 9.71 2.18 -26.46
CA ALA A 143 10.28 3.41 -25.91
C ALA A 143 9.19 4.41 -25.50
N ALA A 144 8.14 4.57 -26.32
CA ALA A 144 7.01 5.45 -26.01
C ALA A 144 6.23 4.96 -24.78
N ALA A 145 6.02 3.65 -24.63
CA ALA A 145 5.38 3.07 -23.46
C ALA A 145 6.20 3.30 -22.18
N GLU A 146 7.52 3.12 -22.26
CA GLU A 146 8.43 3.40 -21.14
C GLU A 146 8.42 4.88 -20.75
N LEU A 147 8.47 5.78 -21.73
CA LEU A 147 8.39 7.22 -21.50
C LEU A 147 7.04 7.63 -20.88
N LYS A 148 5.93 7.06 -21.35
CA LYS A 148 4.60 7.29 -20.75
C LYS A 148 4.57 6.85 -19.29
N HIS A 149 5.14 5.68 -18.97
CA HIS A 149 5.24 5.20 -17.60
C HIS A 149 6.13 6.12 -16.73
N ALA A 150 7.26 6.58 -17.26
CA ALA A 150 8.15 7.51 -16.59
C ALA A 150 7.46 8.87 -16.31
N MET A 151 6.64 9.36 -17.23
CA MET A 151 5.85 10.59 -17.06
C MET A 151 4.84 10.50 -15.93
N LEU A 152 4.16 9.36 -15.78
CA LEU A 152 3.25 9.14 -14.65
C LEU A 152 3.97 9.06 -13.31
N SER A 153 5.23 8.59 -13.32
CA SER A 153 6.05 8.45 -12.11
C SER A 153 6.74 9.76 -11.70
N GLN A 154 7.07 10.61 -12.66
CA GLN A 154 7.81 11.86 -12.46
C GLN A 154 7.19 12.98 -13.31
N PRO A 155 6.03 13.52 -12.88
CA PRO A 155 5.24 14.37 -13.75
C PRO A 155 5.85 15.77 -13.96
N ASP A 156 6.73 16.21 -13.07
CA ASP A 156 7.44 17.50 -13.17
C ASP A 156 8.57 17.49 -14.22
N ASN A 157 8.91 16.32 -14.78
CA ASN A 157 10.01 16.20 -15.73
C ASN A 157 9.52 16.37 -17.18
N SER A 158 9.50 17.62 -17.65
CA SER A 158 9.14 18.00 -19.03
C SER A 158 10.01 17.37 -20.12
N LYS A 159 11.19 16.83 -19.75
CA LYS A 159 12.11 16.17 -20.68
C LYS A 159 11.45 14.95 -21.33
N TYR A 160 10.66 14.18 -20.59
CA TYR A 160 10.01 12.98 -21.13
C TYR A 160 9.01 13.32 -22.24
N THR A 161 8.25 14.41 -22.10
CA THR A 161 7.36 14.91 -23.16
C THR A 161 8.15 15.22 -24.43
N SER A 162 9.31 15.90 -24.30
CA SER A 162 10.16 16.23 -25.45
C SER A 162 10.77 14.99 -26.12
N MET A 163 11.11 13.95 -25.34
CA MET A 163 11.61 12.69 -25.87
C MET A 163 10.51 11.94 -26.63
N LEU A 164 9.29 11.91 -26.09
CA LEU A 164 8.14 11.28 -26.74
C LEU A 164 7.83 11.94 -28.10
N VAL A 165 7.78 13.28 -28.12
CA VAL A 165 7.58 14.03 -29.38
C VAL A 165 8.68 13.71 -30.40
N ARG A 166 9.95 13.65 -29.97
CA ARG A 166 11.06 13.29 -30.86
C ARG A 166 10.94 11.87 -31.41
N ALA A 167 10.55 10.91 -30.58
CA ALA A 167 10.34 9.53 -31.01
C ALA A 167 9.24 9.45 -32.08
N TYR A 168 8.13 10.16 -31.88
CA TYR A 168 7.04 10.22 -32.87
C TYR A 168 7.44 10.98 -34.15
N GLN A 169 8.28 12.00 -34.04
CA GLN A 169 8.78 12.73 -35.20
C GLN A 169 9.76 11.88 -36.04
N GLN A 170 10.55 11.01 -35.40
CA GLN A 170 11.37 10.02 -36.11
C GLN A 170 10.50 9.06 -36.92
N GLU A 171 9.37 8.59 -36.38
CA GLU A 171 8.42 7.74 -37.11
C GLU A 171 7.83 8.46 -38.32
N ALA A 172 7.44 9.72 -38.19
CA ALA A 172 6.95 10.52 -39.31
C ALA A 172 8.01 10.71 -40.40
N ASN A 173 9.28 10.91 -40.02
CA ASN A 173 10.38 11.05 -40.97
C ASN A 173 10.65 9.75 -41.75
N LEU A 174 10.42 8.58 -41.15
CA LEU A 174 10.54 7.29 -41.85
C LEU A 174 9.53 7.20 -42.99
N LEU A 175 8.29 7.67 -42.78
CA LEU A 175 7.27 7.68 -43.83
C LEU A 175 7.74 8.50 -45.04
N THR A 176 8.29 9.69 -44.79
CA THR A 176 8.82 10.55 -45.87
C THR A 176 10.01 9.91 -46.60
N GLN A 177 10.88 9.19 -45.88
CA GLN A 177 12.02 8.51 -46.48
C GLN A 177 11.59 7.29 -47.32
N ILE A 178 10.66 6.49 -46.82
CA ILE A 178 10.17 5.31 -47.55
C ILE A 178 9.41 5.78 -48.80
N SER A 179 8.53 6.79 -48.70
CA SER A 179 7.82 7.32 -49.87
C SER A 179 8.77 7.90 -50.92
N ALA A 180 9.82 8.62 -50.51
CA ALA A 180 10.80 9.18 -51.45
C ALA A 180 11.62 8.10 -52.17
N ASN A 181 11.99 7.02 -51.48
CA ASN A 181 12.73 5.91 -52.09
C ASN A 181 11.85 5.07 -53.04
N THR A 182 10.54 4.96 -52.77
CA THR A 182 9.61 4.30 -53.70
C THR A 182 9.50 5.09 -55.01
N ASP A 183 9.36 6.42 -54.95
CA ASP A 183 9.25 7.28 -56.14
C ASP A 183 10.51 7.26 -57.04
N GLU A 184 11.70 7.03 -56.49
CA GLU A 184 12.95 6.98 -57.25
C GLU A 184 13.17 5.63 -57.98
N SER A 185 12.33 4.64 -57.71
CA SER A 185 12.44 3.28 -58.25
C SER A 185 11.41 2.93 -59.34
N ILE A 186 10.68 3.94 -59.85
CA ILE A 186 9.73 3.84 -60.97
C ILE A 186 10.34 4.42 -62.25
#